data_AF-A0A163CRW6-F1
#
_entry.id   AF-A0A163CRW6-F1
#
_cell.length_a   1.000
_cell.length_b   1.000
_cell.length_c   1.000
_cell.angle_alpha   90.00
_cell.angle_beta   90.00
_cell.angle_gamma   90.00
#
_symmetry.space_group_name_H-M   'P 1'
#
loop_
_entity.id
_entity.type
_entity.pdbx_description
1 polymer ?
#
loop_
_entity_poly.entity_id
_entity_poly.type
_entity_poly.pdbx_seq_one_letter_code
_entity_poly.pdbx_strand_id
1 'polypeptide(L)'
;MATDQERYDQGMVVRREVLSDAHVDRATAAATELTADWQDFITRVAWGDVWSRPGLDRRSRSVAVLSSLIAHGHHEELAMHLRAAIRNGLTIDEIREVILQSAIYSGVPAANTAFRIASEVFRTDA
;
A
#
# COMPACT_ATOMS: atom_id res chain seq x y z
N MET A 1 26.99 1.17 1.03
CA MET A 1 25.63 1.18 1.60
C MET A 1 25.03 2.54 1.30
N ALA A 2 23.77 2.63 0.87
CA ALA A 2 23.13 3.92 0.64
C ALA A 2 23.02 4.70 1.96
N THR A 3 23.34 5.99 1.89
CA THR A 3 23.12 6.98 2.96
C THR A 3 21.63 7.14 3.25
N ASP A 4 21.28 7.74 4.39
CA ASP A 4 19.88 7.99 4.72
C ASP A 4 19.22 8.98 3.75
N GLN A 5 19.98 9.98 3.26
CA GLN A 5 19.46 10.91 2.25
C GLN A 5 19.15 10.19 0.93
N GLU A 6 20.04 9.34 0.43
CA GLU A 6 19.80 8.56 -0.79
C GLU A 6 18.58 7.64 -0.65
N ARG A 7 18.39 7.02 0.53
CA ARG A 7 17.19 6.22 0.81
C ARG A 7 15.93 7.07 0.86
N TYR A 8 16.02 8.29 1.39
CA TYR A 8 14.88 9.20 1.46
C TYR A 8 14.46 9.60 0.04
N ASP A 9 15.41 10.03 -0.78
CA ASP A 9 15.16 10.49 -2.15
C ASP A 9 14.56 9.36 -3.01
N GLN A 10 15.17 8.17 -2.96
CA GLN A 10 14.62 6.96 -3.59
C GLN A 10 13.23 6.61 -3.04
N GLY A 11 13.05 6.71 -1.73
CA GLY A 11 11.80 6.44 -1.05
C GLY A 11 10.68 7.37 -1.51
N MET A 12 10.97 8.65 -1.72
CA MET A 12 9.99 9.61 -2.23
C MET A 12 9.54 9.27 -3.66
N VAL A 13 10.47 8.87 -4.55
CA VAL A 13 10.12 8.42 -5.91
C VAL A 13 9.18 7.23 -5.84
N VAL A 14 9.57 6.18 -5.11
CA VAL A 14 8.80 4.94 -5.01
C VAL A 14 7.46 5.15 -4.30
N ARG A 15 7.43 5.95 -3.24
CA ARG A 15 6.19 6.28 -2.52
C ARG A 15 5.20 6.98 -3.45
N ARG A 16 5.66 7.88 -4.33
CA ARG A 16 4.81 8.56 -5.32
C ARG A 16 4.30 7.61 -6.40
N GLU A 17 5.15 6.74 -6.93
CA GLU A 17 4.72 5.68 -7.87
C GLU A 17 3.64 4.78 -7.24
N VAL A 18 3.85 4.37 -5.99
CA VAL A 18 3.00 3.39 -5.28
C VAL A 18 1.80 4.02 -4.57
N LEU A 19 1.80 5.29 -4.21
CA LEU A 19 0.66 5.94 -3.54
C LEU A 19 0.01 7.07 -4.34
N SER A 20 0.59 7.48 -5.47
CA SER A 20 0.30 8.69 -6.26
C SER A 20 0.83 9.99 -5.64
N ASP A 21 1.18 10.94 -6.51
CA ASP A 21 1.60 12.29 -6.12
C ASP A 21 0.58 12.97 -5.22
N ALA A 22 -0.70 12.96 -5.62
CA ALA A 22 -1.77 13.60 -4.87
C ALA A 22 -1.90 13.07 -3.43
N HIS A 23 -1.66 11.77 -3.21
CA HIS A 23 -1.66 11.21 -1.86
C HIS A 23 -0.44 11.69 -1.07
N VAL A 24 0.75 11.62 -1.67
CA VAL A 24 2.01 11.99 -1.01
C VAL A 24 2.00 13.48 -0.65
N ASP A 25 1.56 14.34 -1.56
CA ASP A 25 1.46 15.78 -1.33
C ASP A 25 0.51 16.11 -0.16
N ARG A 26 -0.65 15.45 -0.08
CA ARG A 26 -1.57 15.59 1.06
C ARG A 26 -0.94 15.13 2.37
N ALA A 27 -0.24 13.99 2.36
CA ALA A 27 0.41 13.46 3.54
C ALA A 27 1.56 14.37 4.03
N THR A 28 2.35 14.92 3.11
CA THR A 28 3.41 15.87 3.42
C THR A 28 2.85 17.20 3.94
N ALA A 29 1.80 17.73 3.32
CA ALA A 29 1.15 18.96 3.77
C ALA A 29 0.49 18.83 5.15
N ALA A 30 0.02 17.63 5.50
CA ALA A 30 -0.57 17.31 6.80
C ALA A 30 0.49 16.93 7.87
N ALA A 31 1.78 16.90 7.52
CA ALA A 31 2.83 16.59 8.48
C ALA A 31 2.91 17.67 9.57
N THR A 32 3.10 17.22 10.80
CA THR A 32 3.25 18.07 11.98
C THR A 32 4.60 17.80 12.61
N GLU A 33 5.04 18.63 13.55
CA GLU A 33 6.26 18.37 14.33
C GLU A 33 6.24 16.97 14.98
N LEU A 34 5.08 16.54 15.49
CA LEU A 34 4.90 15.22 16.10
C LEU A 34 5.10 14.07 15.09
N THR A 35 4.75 14.27 13.82
CA THR A 35 4.75 13.21 12.80
C THR A 35 5.90 13.31 11.81
N ALA A 36 6.73 14.36 11.88
CA ALA A 36 7.82 14.61 10.95
C ALA A 36 8.83 13.45 10.93
N ASP A 37 9.32 13.04 12.10
CA ASP A 37 10.29 11.93 12.21
C ASP A 37 9.70 10.60 11.73
N TRP A 38 8.39 10.40 11.94
CA TRP A 38 7.69 9.23 11.43
C TRP A 38 7.59 9.24 9.90
N GLN A 39 7.27 10.39 9.30
CA GLN A 39 7.20 10.54 7.84
C GLN A 39 8.58 10.34 7.20
N ASP A 40 9.64 10.86 7.81
CA ASP A 40 11.02 10.60 7.36
C ASP A 40 11.36 9.11 7.45
N PHE A 41 11.16 8.50 8.62
CA PHE A 41 11.46 7.10 8.86
C PHE A 41 10.75 6.17 7.87
N ILE A 42 9.43 6.33 7.71
CA ILE A 42 8.66 5.46 6.81
C ILE A 42 9.04 5.69 5.34
N THR A 43 9.38 6.93 4.96
CA THR A 43 9.89 7.25 3.62
C THR A 43 11.17 6.49 3.32
N ARG A 44 12.16 6.55 4.22
CA ARG A 44 13.43 5.84 4.02
C ARG A 44 13.29 4.33 4.08
N VAL A 45 12.55 3.81 5.06
CA VAL A 45 12.58 2.37 5.37
C VAL A 45 11.57 1.59 4.56
N ALA A 46 10.31 2.01 4.52
CA ALA A 46 9.30 1.28 3.75
C ALA A 46 9.57 1.45 2.25
N TRP A 47 9.71 2.70 1.79
CA TRP A 47 9.76 3.02 0.37
C TRP A 47 11.17 2.98 -0.20
N GLY A 48 12.14 3.59 0.51
CA GLY A 48 13.54 3.66 0.08
C GLY A 48 14.30 2.33 0.19
N ASP A 49 13.90 1.45 1.12
CA ASP A 49 14.48 0.12 1.28
C ASP A 49 13.49 -0.96 0.83
N VAL A 50 12.56 -1.38 1.68
CA VAL A 50 11.81 -2.65 1.48
C VAL A 50 11.12 -2.72 0.11
N TRP A 51 10.40 -1.68 -0.28
CA TRP A 51 9.72 -1.59 -1.57
C TRP A 51 10.68 -1.41 -2.75
N SER A 52 11.87 -0.83 -2.55
CA SER A 52 12.87 -0.61 -3.61
C SER A 52 13.81 -1.81 -3.84
N ARG A 53 13.80 -2.81 -2.96
CA ARG A 53 14.67 -3.99 -3.08
C ARG A 53 14.37 -4.83 -4.33
N PRO A 54 15.39 -5.43 -4.95
CA PRO A 54 15.19 -6.44 -5.97
C PRO A 54 14.57 -7.72 -5.37
N GLY A 55 14.00 -8.58 -6.22
CA GLY A 55 13.50 -9.91 -5.86
C GLY A 55 11.99 -10.08 -6.09
N LEU A 56 11.17 -9.15 -5.59
CA LEU A 56 9.73 -9.12 -5.88
C LEU A 56 9.37 -7.85 -6.65
N ASP A 57 8.58 -8.02 -7.71
CA ASP A 57 8.01 -6.91 -8.45
C ASP A 57 6.90 -6.19 -7.66
N ARG A 58 6.48 -5.02 -8.15
CA ARG A 58 5.45 -4.19 -7.51
C ARG A 58 4.11 -4.91 -7.36
N ARG A 59 3.75 -5.74 -8.34
CA ARG A 59 2.52 -6.53 -8.36
C ARG A 59 2.53 -7.54 -7.21
N SER A 60 3.58 -8.36 -7.11
CA SER A 60 3.72 -9.39 -6.06
C SER A 60 3.77 -8.77 -4.66
N ARG A 61 4.44 -7.62 -4.50
CA ARG A 61 4.44 -6.89 -3.22
C ARG A 61 3.05 -6.40 -2.84
N SER A 62 2.26 -5.93 -3.81
CA SER A 62 0.88 -5.51 -3.56
C SER A 62 0.02 -6.69 -3.10
N VAL A 63 0.17 -7.87 -3.71
CA VAL A 63 -0.53 -9.10 -3.26
C VAL A 63 -0.19 -9.43 -1.80
N ALA A 64 1.09 -9.36 -1.43
CA ALA A 64 1.54 -9.63 -0.06
C ALA A 64 0.97 -8.60 0.93
N VAL A 65 1.00 -7.32 0.58
CA VAL A 65 0.45 -6.24 1.41
C VAL A 65 -1.05 -6.39 1.59
N LEU A 66 -1.81 -6.57 0.49
CA LEU A 66 -3.27 -6.75 0.58
C LEU A 66 -3.62 -7.95 1.47
N SER A 67 -2.98 -9.10 1.25
CA SER A 67 -3.19 -10.30 2.08
C SER A 67 -2.95 -10.02 3.57
N SER A 68 -1.86 -9.29 3.88
CA SER A 68 -1.52 -8.94 5.26
C SER A 68 -2.52 -7.96 5.88
N LEU A 69 -2.90 -6.90 5.18
CA LEU A 69 -3.85 -5.91 5.69
C LEU A 69 -5.23 -6.51 5.93
N ILE A 70 -5.66 -7.45 5.06
CA ILE A 70 -6.91 -8.20 5.25
C ILE A 70 -6.81 -9.09 6.50
N ALA A 71 -5.74 -9.86 6.62
CA ALA A 71 -5.56 -10.80 7.74
C ALA A 71 -5.54 -10.11 9.11
N HIS A 72 -4.97 -8.91 9.19
CA HIS A 72 -4.82 -8.15 10.45
C HIS A 72 -5.94 -7.11 10.67
N GLY A 73 -6.90 -6.98 9.76
CA GLY A 73 -8.02 -6.03 9.90
C GLY A 73 -7.61 -4.56 9.81
N HIS A 74 -6.56 -4.24 9.06
CA HIS A 74 -6.05 -2.87 8.88
C HIS A 74 -6.81 -2.14 7.76
N HIS A 75 -8.08 -1.86 8.02
CA HIS A 75 -9.04 -1.43 6.99
C HIS A 75 -8.73 -0.06 6.33
N GLU A 76 -8.23 0.91 7.10
CA GLU A 76 -7.87 2.24 6.58
C GLU A 76 -6.72 2.15 5.57
N GLU A 77 -5.68 1.38 5.91
CA GLU A 77 -4.55 1.07 5.04
C GLU A 77 -5.00 0.24 3.82
N LEU A 78 -5.93 -0.71 4.01
CA LEU A 78 -6.43 -1.55 2.93
C LEU A 78 -7.05 -0.73 1.80
N ALA A 79 -7.87 0.27 2.13
CA ALA A 79 -8.52 1.12 1.13
C ALA A 79 -7.50 1.89 0.26
N MET A 80 -6.41 2.38 0.88
CA MET A 80 -5.31 3.02 0.17
C MET A 80 -4.55 2.02 -0.70
N HIS A 81 -4.22 0.84 -0.15
CA HIS A 81 -3.42 -0.16 -0.85
C HIS A 81 -4.16 -0.88 -1.98
N LEU A 82 -5.50 -0.89 -1.98
CA LEU A 82 -6.29 -1.36 -3.11
C LEU A 82 -6.08 -0.49 -4.36
N ARG A 83 -6.04 0.85 -4.20
CA ARG A 83 -5.69 1.77 -5.29
C ARG A 83 -4.23 1.63 -5.71
N ALA A 84 -3.35 1.41 -4.74
CA ALA A 84 -1.94 1.13 -5.00
C ALA A 84 -1.73 -0.14 -5.84
N ALA A 85 -2.49 -1.19 -5.54
CA ALA A 85 -2.42 -2.44 -6.28
C ALA A 85 -2.76 -2.25 -7.76
N ILE A 86 -3.82 -1.49 -8.08
CA ILE A 86 -4.17 -1.16 -9.48
C ILE A 86 -3.05 -0.40 -10.18
N ARG A 87 -2.50 0.65 -9.57
CA ARG A 87 -1.37 1.41 -10.14
C ARG A 87 -0.10 0.58 -10.29
N ASN A 88 0.13 -0.36 -9.38
CA ASN A 88 1.21 -1.34 -9.50
C ASN A 88 0.94 -2.41 -10.57
N GLY A 89 -0.23 -2.39 -11.18
CA GLY A 89 -0.59 -3.16 -12.36
C GLY A 89 -1.55 -4.31 -12.11
N LEU A 90 -2.05 -4.54 -10.89
CA LEU A 90 -3.09 -5.56 -10.65
C LEU A 90 -4.40 -5.18 -11.34
N THR A 91 -5.13 -6.17 -11.81
CA THR A 91 -6.52 -5.99 -12.24
C THR A 91 -7.48 -6.15 -11.06
N ILE A 92 -8.72 -5.65 -11.22
CA ILE A 92 -9.78 -5.88 -10.22
C ILE A 92 -10.05 -7.39 -10.03
N ASP A 93 -9.96 -8.18 -11.09
CA ASP A 93 -10.13 -9.64 -11.01
C ASP A 93 -9.01 -10.31 -10.21
N GLU A 94 -7.75 -9.90 -10.41
CA GLU A 94 -6.62 -10.39 -9.59
C GLU A 94 -6.78 -10.00 -8.11
N ILE A 95 -7.25 -8.79 -7.82
CA ILE A 95 -7.53 -8.36 -6.45
C ILE A 95 -8.67 -9.19 -5.83
N ARG A 96 -9.70 -9.53 -6.61
CA ARG A 96 -10.78 -10.43 -6.18
C ARG A 96 -10.22 -11.78 -5.75
N GLU A 97 -9.30 -12.36 -6.53
CA GLU A 97 -8.66 -13.64 -6.19
C GLU A 97 -7.86 -13.56 -4.88
N VAL A 98 -7.16 -12.46 -4.61
CA VAL A 98 -6.47 -12.26 -3.32
C VAL A 98 -7.45 -12.26 -2.15
N ILE A 99 -8.58 -11.54 -2.28
CA ILE A 99 -9.59 -11.49 -1.22
C ILE A 99 -10.26 -12.85 -1.00
N LEU A 100 -10.54 -13.60 -2.07
CA LEU A 100 -11.06 -14.97 -2.00
C LEU A 100 -10.09 -15.91 -1.28
N GLN A 101 -8.79 -15.83 -1.63
CA GLN A 101 -7.75 -16.62 -0.97
C GLN A 101 -7.67 -16.29 0.54
N SER A 102 -7.80 -15.01 0.91
CA SER A 102 -7.84 -14.59 2.32
C SER A 102 -9.03 -15.17 3.09
N ALA A 103 -10.17 -15.49 2.44
CA ALA A 103 -11.30 -16.11 3.12
C ALA A 103 -10.93 -17.49 3.72
N ILE A 104 -10.01 -18.21 3.07
CA ILE A 104 -9.60 -19.56 3.47
C ILE A 104 -8.63 -19.51 4.66
N TYR A 105 -7.70 -18.56 4.66
CA TYR A 105 -6.62 -18.51 5.65
C TYR A 105 -6.81 -17.46 6.75
N SER A 106 -7.68 -16.48 6.53
CA SER A 106 -7.99 -15.39 7.47
C SER A 106 -9.48 -15.35 7.86
N GLY A 107 -10.30 -16.23 7.28
CA GLY A 107 -11.71 -16.39 7.59
C GLY A 107 -12.64 -15.51 6.76
N VAL A 108 -13.86 -16.02 6.53
CA VAL A 108 -14.93 -15.35 5.79
C VAL A 108 -15.24 -13.92 6.29
N PRO A 109 -15.25 -13.62 7.61
CA PRO A 109 -15.50 -12.26 8.08
C PRO A 109 -14.47 -11.21 7.60
N ALA A 110 -13.19 -11.58 7.52
CA ALA A 110 -12.14 -10.71 7.01
C ALA A 110 -12.35 -10.43 5.51
N ALA A 111 -12.63 -11.47 4.72
CA ALA A 111 -12.92 -11.33 3.30
C ALA A 111 -14.19 -10.52 3.02
N ASN A 112 -15.26 -10.68 3.80
CA ASN A 112 -16.48 -9.87 3.68
C ASN A 112 -16.19 -8.38 3.86
N THR A 113 -15.37 -8.05 4.86
CA THR A 113 -14.97 -6.66 5.13
C THR A 113 -14.11 -6.11 3.99
N ALA A 114 -13.16 -6.91 3.50
CA ALA A 114 -12.30 -6.55 2.38
C ALA A 114 -13.10 -6.31 1.09
N PHE A 115 -14.08 -7.17 0.76
CA PHE A 115 -14.94 -6.99 -0.41
C PHE A 115 -15.80 -5.74 -0.32
N ARG A 116 -16.33 -5.42 0.86
CA ARG A 116 -17.09 -4.18 1.08
C ARG A 116 -16.21 -2.96 0.79
N ILE A 117 -15.00 -2.92 1.36
CA ILE A 117 -14.04 -1.81 1.16
C ILE A 117 -13.63 -1.72 -0.31
N ALA A 118 -13.29 -2.84 -0.96
CA ALA A 118 -12.94 -2.86 -2.39
C ALA A 118 -14.07 -2.32 -3.27
N SER A 119 -15.32 -2.69 -2.97
CA SER A 119 -16.49 -2.19 -3.69
C SER A 119 -16.69 -0.68 -3.53
N GLU A 120 -16.41 -0.13 -2.34
CA GLU A 120 -16.47 1.32 -2.10
C GLU A 120 -15.36 2.07 -2.85
N VAL A 121 -14.13 1.55 -2.81
CA VAL A 121 -12.97 2.13 -3.49
C VAL A 121 -13.18 2.14 -5.01
N PHE A 122 -13.47 1.00 -5.63
CA PHE A 122 -13.53 0.89 -7.09
C PHE A 122 -14.80 1.49 -7.72
N ARG A 123 -15.84 1.75 -6.93
CA ARG A 123 -17.02 2.50 -7.41
C ARG A 123 -16.76 4.00 -7.49
N THR A 124 -15.91 4.53 -6.61
CA THR A 124 -15.61 5.97 -6.53
C THR A 124 -14.60 6.40 -7.60
N ASP A 125 -13.80 5.44 -8.09
CA ASP A 125 -12.74 5.66 -9.07
C ASP A 125 -13.17 5.28 -10.52
N ALA A 126 -14.44 4.93 -10.74
CA ALA A 126 -15.06 4.64 -12.04
C ALA A 126 -15.88 5.83 -12.55
#